data_AF-A0A831QTU3-F1
#
_entry.id   AF-A0A831QTU3-F1
#
_cell.length_a   1.000
_cell.length_b   1.000
_cell.length_c   1.000
_cell.angle_alpha   90.00
_cell.angle_beta   90.00
_cell.angle_gamma   90.00
#
_symmetry.space_group_name_H-M   'P 1'
#
loop_
_entity.id
_entity.type
_entity.pdbx_description
1 polymer ?
#
loop_
_entity_poly.entity_id
_entity_poly.type
_entity_poly.pdbx_seq_one_letter_code
_entity_poly.pdbx_strand_id
1 'polypeptide(L)'
;MTEDQNLTRGQKTYLKRIVNDFKENAHSVLNEISDLQERLIHGSDDEPTLFEQFEITKEQIEGKKVEINSIYDSIFKPSPSGKKSMALQLHSFLEEFEQQKDSLTRIRVDIEEFNHQLFGRYDEQGNQVLGIEEKIKCKIEEFENLYSLNYQKQEKLFIKIEGLLKGASTVALAKAFKDHKDSFHKMNIVWSAVFIISILAMMGLSIFAFIYAKFEFDEMWKYTLGNLPFLGGVVWLAIYASKQRSQNKRLQQEYAFKEDVAKIYYGLKKEIEELGDSPLGQKLNERVLEVLVEVVSLNPSQTLENSSHDDRGPIMEALHILKDKINEKQVPLNPK
;
A
#
# COMPACT_ATOMS: atom_id res chain seq x y z
N MET A 1 87.44 -56.43 -109.25
CA MET A 1 87.75 -56.44 -110.69
C MET A 1 87.65 -54.99 -111.15
N THR A 2 88.80 -54.32 -111.26
CA THR A 2 89.05 -52.96 -111.81
C THR A 2 90.57 -52.77 -111.63
N GLU A 3 91.40 -53.42 -112.43
CA GLU A 3 91.91 -52.91 -113.72
C GLU A 3 92.56 -51.53 -113.55
N ASP A 4 93.88 -51.59 -113.38
CA ASP A 4 94.79 -50.53 -112.97
C ASP A 4 95.00 -49.55 -114.15
N GLN A 5 94.11 -48.57 -114.27
CA GLN A 5 94.33 -47.44 -115.19
C GLN A 5 95.44 -46.56 -114.61
N ASN A 6 96.58 -46.52 -115.31
CA ASN A 6 97.78 -45.74 -114.98
C ASN A 6 97.46 -44.24 -114.81
N LEU A 7 97.08 -43.87 -113.59
CA LEU A 7 96.88 -42.48 -113.17
C LEU A 7 98.23 -41.78 -113.06
N THR A 8 98.39 -40.70 -113.83
CA THR A 8 99.56 -39.81 -113.86
C THR A 8 99.88 -39.28 -112.45
N ARG A 9 101.16 -39.08 -112.11
CA ARG A 9 101.62 -38.79 -110.72
C ARG A 9 100.79 -37.72 -109.99
N GLY A 10 100.36 -36.66 -110.68
CA GLY A 10 99.48 -35.62 -110.13
C GLY A 10 98.03 -36.05 -109.84
N GLN A 11 97.45 -36.94 -110.67
CA GLN A 11 96.11 -37.50 -110.46
C GLN A 11 96.07 -38.44 -109.25
N LYS A 12 97.14 -39.23 -109.01
CA LYS A 12 97.25 -40.05 -107.78
C LYS A 12 97.33 -39.19 -106.52
N THR A 13 98.06 -38.07 -106.55
CA THR A 13 98.13 -37.15 -105.41
C THR A 13 96.79 -36.44 -105.16
N TYR A 14 96.09 -36.05 -106.24
CA TYR A 14 94.76 -35.44 -106.15
C TYR A 14 93.70 -36.41 -105.60
N LEU A 15 93.65 -37.65 -106.11
CA LEU A 15 92.80 -38.72 -105.59
C LEU A 15 93.13 -39.03 -104.13
N LYS A 16 94.42 -39.09 -103.78
CA LYS A 16 94.84 -39.35 -102.38
C LYS A 16 94.41 -38.22 -101.44
N ARG A 17 94.44 -36.96 -101.89
CA ARG A 17 93.91 -35.81 -101.13
C ARG A 17 92.39 -35.92 -100.98
N ILE A 18 91.64 -36.17 -102.05
CA ILE A 18 90.18 -36.32 -101.99
C ILE A 18 89.78 -37.47 -101.06
N VAL A 19 90.49 -38.61 -101.14
CA VAL A 19 90.22 -39.76 -100.27
C VAL A 19 90.53 -39.42 -98.81
N ASN A 20 91.58 -38.64 -98.54
CA ASN A 20 91.87 -38.17 -97.18
C ASN A 20 90.82 -37.18 -96.68
N ASP A 21 90.47 -36.16 -97.47
CA ASP A 21 89.44 -35.17 -97.11
C ASP A 21 88.08 -35.85 -96.93
N PHE A 22 87.74 -36.82 -97.77
CA PHE A 22 86.52 -37.61 -97.62
C PHE A 22 86.57 -38.48 -96.37
N LYS A 23 87.72 -39.08 -96.04
CA LYS A 23 87.89 -39.87 -94.82
C LYS A 23 87.82 -39.00 -93.57
N GLU A 24 88.37 -37.80 -93.61
CA GLU A 24 88.36 -36.84 -92.51
C GLU A 24 86.95 -36.29 -92.29
N ASN A 25 86.24 -35.92 -93.36
CA ASN A 25 84.83 -35.52 -93.30
C ASN A 25 83.92 -36.66 -92.87
N ALA A 26 84.14 -37.90 -93.36
CA ALA A 26 83.37 -39.06 -92.94
C ALA A 26 83.58 -39.36 -91.45
N HIS A 27 84.81 -39.21 -90.94
CA HIS A 27 85.08 -39.32 -89.51
C HIS A 27 84.43 -38.19 -88.70
N SER A 28 84.45 -36.95 -89.19
CA SER A 28 83.77 -35.82 -88.55
C SER A 28 82.27 -36.05 -88.44
N VAL A 29 81.63 -36.45 -89.54
CA VAL A 29 80.19 -36.71 -89.59
C VAL A 29 79.81 -37.94 -88.77
N LEU A 30 80.62 -39.00 -88.76
CA LEU A 30 80.37 -40.15 -87.89
C LEU A 30 80.50 -39.79 -86.40
N ASN A 31 81.44 -38.91 -86.04
CA ASN A 31 81.59 -38.43 -84.68
C ASN A 31 80.41 -37.54 -84.27
N GLU A 32 79.94 -36.65 -85.15
CA GLU A 32 78.73 -35.85 -84.90
C GLU A 32 77.47 -36.73 -84.78
N ILE A 33 77.33 -37.75 -85.62
CA ILE A 33 76.21 -38.70 -85.53
C ILE A 33 76.30 -39.51 -84.24
N SER A 34 77.50 -39.94 -83.84
CA SER A 34 77.71 -40.66 -82.58
C SER A 34 77.43 -39.77 -81.36
N ASP A 35 77.89 -38.52 -81.35
CA ASP A 35 77.62 -37.55 -80.27
C ASP A 35 76.12 -37.25 -80.16
N LEU A 36 75.43 -37.08 -81.29
CA LEU A 36 73.98 -36.94 -81.32
C LEU A 36 73.27 -38.20 -80.82
N GLN A 37 73.73 -39.38 -81.21
CA GLN A 37 73.14 -40.65 -80.79
C GLN A 37 73.38 -40.93 -79.30
N GLU A 38 74.52 -40.53 -78.74
CA GLU A 38 74.83 -40.60 -77.32
C GLU A 38 73.92 -39.65 -76.52
N ARG A 39 73.81 -38.38 -76.94
CA ARG A 39 72.91 -37.38 -76.34
C ARG A 39 71.42 -37.73 -76.45
N LEU A 40 71.04 -38.58 -77.41
CA LEU A 40 69.66 -39.02 -77.63
C LEU A 40 69.33 -40.38 -76.98
N ILE A 41 70.28 -41.32 -76.85
CA ILE A 41 70.02 -42.73 -76.48
C ILE A 41 70.85 -43.24 -75.30
N HIS A 42 72.13 -42.85 -75.15
CA HIS A 42 73.03 -43.34 -74.11
C HIS A 42 73.48 -42.21 -73.20
N GLY A 43 72.68 -41.92 -72.17
CA GLY A 43 73.04 -40.95 -71.14
C GLY A 43 74.28 -41.38 -70.35
N SER A 44 75.12 -40.42 -69.95
CA SER A 44 76.12 -40.60 -68.90
C SER A 44 75.46 -40.48 -67.53
N ASP A 45 75.98 -41.19 -66.53
CA ASP A 45 75.41 -41.44 -65.19
C ASP A 45 74.87 -40.23 -64.37
N ASP A 46 75.05 -38.97 -64.82
CA ASP A 46 74.62 -37.76 -64.08
C ASP A 46 73.66 -36.80 -64.85
N GLU A 47 73.32 -37.04 -66.13
CA GLU A 47 72.33 -36.19 -66.85
C GLU A 47 71.34 -37.03 -67.68
N PRO A 48 70.01 -36.88 -67.46
CA PRO A 48 68.99 -37.67 -68.16
C PRO A 48 68.92 -37.32 -69.65
N THR A 49 68.62 -38.31 -70.48
CA THR A 49 68.54 -38.13 -71.94
C THR A 49 67.47 -37.10 -72.32
N LEU A 50 67.64 -36.40 -73.45
CA LEU A 50 66.65 -35.41 -73.90
C LEU A 50 65.25 -36.01 -74.09
N PHE A 51 65.15 -37.31 -74.39
CA PHE A 51 63.89 -38.03 -74.49
C PHE A 51 63.24 -38.25 -73.12
N GLU A 52 64.02 -38.62 -72.10
CA GLU A 52 63.54 -38.72 -70.72
C GLU A 52 63.13 -37.35 -70.17
N GLN A 53 63.90 -36.29 -70.45
CA GLN A 53 63.50 -34.93 -70.07
C GLN A 53 62.20 -34.51 -70.74
N PHE A 54 61.98 -34.87 -72.01
CA PHE A 54 60.74 -34.59 -72.71
C PHE A 54 59.55 -35.35 -72.12
N GLU A 55 59.70 -36.64 -71.80
CA GLU A 55 58.64 -37.43 -71.16
C GLU A 55 58.33 -36.93 -69.73
N ILE A 56 59.36 -36.60 -68.93
CA ILE A 56 59.16 -36.00 -67.59
C ILE A 56 58.44 -34.65 -67.71
N THR A 57 58.83 -33.82 -68.68
CA THR A 57 58.20 -32.50 -68.89
C THR A 57 56.75 -32.66 -69.35
N LYS A 58 56.48 -33.65 -70.21
CA LYS A 58 55.12 -33.98 -70.66
C LYS A 58 54.25 -34.49 -69.52
N GLU A 59 54.78 -35.38 -68.67
CA GLU A 59 54.08 -35.87 -67.47
C GLU A 59 53.79 -34.73 -66.48
N GLN A 60 54.74 -33.82 -66.28
CA GLN A 60 54.52 -32.62 -65.47
C GLN A 60 53.47 -31.66 -66.05
N ILE A 61 53.44 -31.50 -67.38
CA ILE A 61 52.42 -30.68 -68.06
C ILE A 61 51.04 -31.33 -67.94
N GLU A 62 50.94 -32.64 -68.10
CA GLU A 62 49.69 -33.37 -67.90
C GLU A 62 49.23 -33.30 -66.43
N GLY A 63 50.15 -33.45 -65.47
CA GLY A 63 49.89 -33.25 -64.05
C GLY A 63 49.36 -31.85 -63.74
N LYS A 64 50.04 -30.80 -64.23
CA LYS A 64 49.60 -29.41 -64.09
C LYS A 64 48.25 -29.14 -64.77
N LYS A 65 47.98 -29.78 -65.91
CA LYS A 65 46.68 -29.66 -66.59
C LYS A 65 45.55 -30.27 -65.74
N VAL A 66 45.81 -31.41 -65.09
CA VAL A 66 44.86 -32.03 -64.15
C VAL A 66 44.65 -31.13 -62.91
N GLU A 67 45.70 -30.53 -62.36
CA GLU A 67 45.60 -29.56 -61.26
C GLU A 67 44.81 -28.30 -61.66
N ILE A 68 45.08 -27.73 -62.82
CA ILE A 68 44.34 -26.56 -63.31
C ILE A 68 42.87 -26.89 -63.54
N ASN A 69 42.57 -28.06 -64.09
CA ASN A 69 41.19 -28.50 -64.29
C ASN A 69 40.48 -28.81 -62.96
N SER A 70 41.17 -29.38 -61.97
CA SER A 70 40.58 -29.63 -60.65
C SER A 70 40.28 -28.32 -59.92
N ILE A 71 41.16 -27.32 -60.05
CA ILE A 71 40.94 -25.96 -59.55
C ILE A 71 39.76 -25.31 -60.29
N TYR A 72 39.73 -25.35 -61.62
CA TYR A 72 38.63 -24.80 -62.42
C TYR A 72 37.28 -25.43 -62.06
N ASP A 73 37.24 -26.76 -61.94
CA ASP A 73 36.02 -27.48 -61.57
C ASP A 73 35.60 -27.18 -60.12
N SER A 74 36.53 -27.01 -59.18
CA SER A 74 36.23 -26.63 -57.79
C SER A 74 35.63 -25.22 -57.65
N ILE A 75 36.06 -24.29 -58.50
CA ILE A 75 35.62 -22.89 -58.46
C ILE A 75 34.31 -22.70 -59.22
N PHE A 76 34.17 -23.32 -60.40
CA PHE A 76 33.11 -22.99 -61.35
C PHE A 76 32.06 -24.09 -61.58
N LYS A 77 32.36 -25.39 -61.41
CA LYS A 77 31.37 -26.46 -61.62
C LYS A 77 30.69 -26.87 -60.31
N PRO A 78 29.37 -27.16 -60.31
CA PRO A 78 28.70 -27.75 -59.16
C PRO A 78 29.15 -29.21 -58.98
N SER A 79 29.59 -29.58 -57.77
CA SER A 79 29.98 -30.95 -57.44
C SER A 79 28.74 -31.88 -57.51
N PRO A 80 28.87 -33.14 -57.98
CA PRO A 80 27.80 -34.14 -57.95
C PRO A 80 27.24 -34.42 -56.54
N SER A 81 27.92 -33.95 -55.50
CA SER A 81 27.58 -34.13 -54.08
C SER A 81 26.60 -33.07 -53.52
N GLY A 82 25.98 -32.23 -54.36
CA GLY A 82 25.02 -31.21 -53.91
C GLY A 82 25.65 -30.02 -53.17
N LYS A 83 26.99 -29.95 -53.10
CA LYS A 83 27.71 -28.77 -52.60
C LYS A 83 27.85 -27.73 -53.72
N LYS A 84 27.25 -26.56 -53.51
CA LYS A 84 27.27 -25.39 -54.41
C LYS A 84 28.72 -25.00 -54.74
N SER A 85 28.98 -24.51 -55.97
CA SER A 85 30.31 -24.01 -56.37
C SER A 85 30.76 -22.88 -55.44
N MET A 86 32.08 -22.69 -55.29
CA MET A 86 32.62 -21.66 -54.39
C MET A 86 32.11 -20.24 -54.73
N ALA A 87 31.91 -19.97 -56.03
CA ALA A 87 31.28 -18.74 -56.50
C ALA A 87 29.82 -18.59 -56.06
N LEU A 88 29.03 -19.68 -56.09
CA LEU A 88 27.65 -19.68 -55.62
C LEU A 88 27.55 -19.55 -54.10
N GLN A 89 28.50 -20.11 -53.34
CA GLN A 89 28.59 -19.93 -51.90
C GLN A 89 28.96 -18.50 -51.52
N LEU A 90 29.89 -17.88 -52.25
CA LEU A 90 30.24 -16.47 -52.06
C LEU A 90 29.06 -15.56 -52.37
N HIS A 91 28.30 -15.85 -53.43
CA HIS A 91 27.10 -15.08 -53.77
C HIS A 91 25.99 -15.25 -52.72
N SER A 92 25.72 -16.48 -52.25
CA SER A 92 24.75 -16.69 -51.17
C SER A 92 25.19 -16.05 -49.86
N PHE A 93 26.50 -16.02 -49.57
CA PHE A 93 27.02 -15.34 -48.39
C PHE A 93 26.89 -13.81 -48.51
N LEU A 94 27.11 -13.24 -49.69
CA LEU A 94 26.86 -11.81 -49.95
C LEU A 94 25.37 -11.46 -49.78
N GLU A 95 24.47 -12.32 -50.27
CA GLU A 95 23.02 -12.15 -50.13
C GLU A 95 22.58 -12.25 -48.65
N GLU A 96 23.11 -13.23 -47.89
CA GLU A 96 22.89 -13.33 -46.44
C GLU A 96 23.44 -12.11 -45.68
N PHE A 97 24.59 -11.58 -46.10
CA PHE A 97 25.21 -10.41 -45.50
C PHE A 97 24.38 -9.13 -45.76
N GLU A 98 23.83 -8.97 -46.97
CA GLU A 98 22.90 -7.89 -47.28
C GLU A 98 21.62 -7.99 -46.44
N GLN A 99 21.04 -9.19 -46.30
CA GLN A 99 19.88 -9.40 -45.43
C GLN A 99 20.18 -9.12 -43.95
N GLN A 100 21.36 -9.48 -43.46
CA GLN A 100 21.79 -9.14 -42.09
C GLN A 100 21.97 -7.63 -41.91
N LYS A 101 22.54 -6.94 -42.90
CA LYS A 101 22.68 -5.48 -42.87
C LYS A 101 21.32 -4.78 -42.83
N ASP A 102 20.36 -5.25 -43.62
CA ASP A 102 19.00 -4.71 -43.62
C ASP A 102 18.29 -4.96 -42.30
N SER A 103 18.45 -6.15 -41.71
CA SER A 103 17.87 -6.45 -40.39
C SER A 103 18.50 -5.62 -39.27
N LEU A 104 19.83 -5.41 -39.28
CA LEU A 104 20.50 -4.49 -38.37
C LEU A 104 20.01 -3.05 -38.53
N THR A 105 19.74 -2.61 -39.75
CA THR A 105 19.21 -1.27 -40.03
C THR A 105 17.80 -1.11 -39.46
N ARG A 106 16.94 -2.13 -39.61
CA ARG A 106 15.59 -2.13 -39.00
C ARG A 106 15.65 -2.11 -37.48
N ILE A 107 16.45 -2.98 -36.87
CA ILE A 107 16.63 -3.02 -35.41
C ILE A 107 17.11 -1.66 -34.87
N ARG A 108 18.00 -0.98 -35.60
CA ARG A 108 18.45 0.36 -35.22
C ARG A 108 17.31 1.38 -35.19
N VAL A 109 16.46 1.37 -36.22
CA VAL A 109 15.28 2.24 -36.30
C VAL A 109 14.30 1.93 -35.17
N ASP A 110 14.03 0.65 -34.90
CA ASP A 110 13.15 0.23 -33.81
C ASP A 110 13.70 0.67 -32.44
N ILE A 111 15.02 0.53 -32.21
CA ILE A 111 15.68 0.99 -30.98
C ILE A 111 15.55 2.50 -30.81
N GLU A 112 15.73 3.28 -31.88
CA GLU A 112 15.54 4.73 -31.85
C GLU A 112 14.09 5.10 -31.53
N GLU A 113 13.11 4.42 -32.13
CA GLU A 113 11.69 4.63 -31.84
C GLU A 113 11.35 4.28 -30.38
N PHE A 114 11.83 3.15 -29.87
CA PHE A 114 11.67 2.77 -28.46
C PHE A 114 12.31 3.78 -27.51
N ASN A 115 13.51 4.27 -27.83
CA ASN A 115 14.21 5.26 -27.03
C ASN A 115 13.40 6.58 -26.97
N HIS A 116 12.84 7.01 -28.11
CA HIS A 116 11.95 8.17 -28.18
C HIS A 116 10.64 7.98 -27.41
N GLN A 117 10.05 6.78 -27.40
CA GLN A 117 8.85 6.51 -26.61
C GLN A 117 9.15 6.50 -25.11
N LEU A 118 10.30 5.96 -24.69
CA LEU A 118 10.67 5.85 -23.28
C LEU A 118 11.04 7.21 -22.67
N PHE A 119 11.95 7.94 -23.33
CA PHE A 119 12.56 9.16 -22.81
C PHE A 119 12.02 10.45 -23.43
N GLY A 120 11.33 10.35 -24.56
CA GLY A 120 10.75 11.49 -25.28
C GLY A 120 11.61 11.99 -26.44
N ARG A 121 11.14 13.05 -27.08
CA ARG A 121 11.84 13.73 -28.19
C ARG A 121 11.79 15.23 -27.99
N TYR A 122 12.78 15.96 -28.49
CA TYR A 122 12.71 17.41 -28.59
C TYR A 122 12.11 17.73 -29.96
N ASP A 123 10.96 18.42 -30.01
CA ASP A 123 10.39 18.92 -31.26
C ASP A 123 11.29 20.04 -31.84
N GLU A 124 11.14 20.35 -33.14
CA GLU A 124 11.93 21.36 -33.86
C GLU A 124 11.88 22.77 -33.23
N GLN A 125 10.95 23.00 -32.30
CA GLN A 125 10.76 24.26 -31.56
C GLN A 125 11.44 24.25 -30.17
N GLY A 126 12.20 23.21 -29.83
CA GLY A 126 12.93 23.09 -28.56
C GLY A 126 12.09 22.59 -27.38
N ASN A 127 10.83 22.21 -27.60
CA ASN A 127 9.95 21.68 -26.56
C ASN A 127 10.11 20.16 -26.41
N GLN A 128 10.37 19.70 -25.18
CA GLN A 128 10.52 18.28 -24.86
C GLN A 128 9.14 17.61 -24.80
N VAL A 129 8.87 16.71 -25.74
CA VAL A 129 7.73 15.79 -25.68
C VAL A 129 8.06 14.73 -24.63
N LEU A 130 7.40 14.81 -23.48
CA LEU A 130 7.62 13.93 -22.33
C LEU A 130 7.45 12.45 -22.70
N GLY A 131 8.50 11.66 -22.46
CA GLY A 131 8.47 10.20 -22.56
C GLY A 131 7.59 9.54 -21.50
N ILE A 132 7.40 8.23 -21.62
CA ILE A 132 6.61 7.45 -20.67
C ILE A 132 7.21 7.53 -19.26
N GLU A 133 8.54 7.55 -19.12
CA GLU A 133 9.19 7.64 -17.80
C GLU A 133 8.82 8.93 -17.06
N GLU A 134 8.92 10.08 -17.74
CA GLU A 134 8.62 11.39 -17.16
C GLU A 134 7.12 11.53 -16.84
N LYS A 135 6.25 10.96 -17.68
CA LYS A 135 4.80 10.89 -17.42
C LYS A 135 4.49 10.04 -16.19
N ILE A 136 5.18 8.92 -16.00
CA ILE A 136 5.03 8.07 -14.81
C ILE A 136 5.50 8.83 -13.57
N LYS A 137 6.67 9.48 -13.60
CA LYS A 137 7.16 10.32 -12.49
C LYS A 137 6.16 11.41 -12.13
N CYS A 138 5.70 12.16 -13.13
CA CYS A 138 4.71 13.21 -12.92
C CYS A 138 3.39 12.67 -12.34
N LYS A 139 2.95 11.49 -12.78
CA LYS A 139 1.77 10.83 -12.22
C LYS A 139 1.98 10.34 -10.79
N ILE A 140 3.15 9.80 -10.47
CA ILE A 140 3.50 9.40 -9.09
C ILE A 140 3.49 10.61 -8.17
N GLU A 141 4.11 11.71 -8.59
CA GLU A 141 4.12 12.97 -7.83
C GLU A 141 2.71 13.57 -7.66
N GLU A 142 1.88 13.51 -8.70
CA GLU A 142 0.47 13.89 -8.63
C GLU A 142 -0.29 12.98 -7.64
N PHE A 143 -0.05 11.67 -7.68
CA PHE A 143 -0.67 10.73 -6.74
C PHE A 143 -0.21 10.95 -5.30
N GLU A 144 1.06 11.22 -5.04
CA GLU A 144 1.57 11.55 -3.70
C GLU A 144 0.96 12.85 -3.17
N ASN A 145 0.84 13.88 -4.02
CA ASN A 145 0.17 15.12 -3.67
C ASN A 145 -1.32 14.92 -3.39
N LEU A 146 -2.03 14.14 -4.21
CA LEU A 146 -3.43 13.81 -3.98
C LEU A 146 -3.61 12.98 -2.71
N TYR A 147 -2.72 12.02 -2.46
CA TYR A 147 -2.74 11.18 -1.28
C TYR A 147 -2.55 12.01 -0.01
N SER A 148 -1.51 12.84 0.02
CA SER A 148 -1.24 13.72 1.18
C SER A 148 -2.38 14.73 1.41
N LEU A 149 -2.94 15.33 0.36
CA LEU A 149 -4.07 16.23 0.48
C LEU A 149 -5.33 15.52 1.01
N ASN A 150 -5.61 14.31 0.53
CA ASN A 150 -6.74 13.51 1.01
C ASN A 150 -6.54 13.08 2.46
N TYR A 151 -5.32 12.67 2.84
CA TYR A 151 -4.99 12.32 4.20
C TYR A 151 -5.23 13.50 5.17
N GLN A 152 -4.72 14.69 4.82
CA GLN A 152 -4.97 15.91 5.61
C GLN A 152 -6.46 16.26 5.72
N LYS A 153 -7.24 16.04 4.65
CA LYS A 153 -8.71 16.23 4.70
C LYS A 153 -9.37 15.23 5.64
N GLN A 154 -8.98 13.95 5.59
CA GLN A 154 -9.51 12.90 6.46
C GLN A 154 -9.19 13.19 7.93
N GLU A 155 -7.98 13.61 8.24
CA GLU A 155 -7.57 13.97 9.60
C GLU A 155 -8.37 15.15 10.15
N LYS A 156 -8.54 16.22 9.36
CA LYS A 156 -9.38 17.38 9.73
C LYS A 156 -10.84 16.99 9.97
N LEU A 157 -11.40 16.09 9.15
CA LEU A 157 -12.75 15.58 9.33
C LEU A 157 -12.86 14.70 10.58
N PHE A 158 -11.87 13.84 10.83
CA PHE A 158 -11.82 13.00 12.02
C PHE A 158 -11.80 13.83 13.30
N ILE A 159 -10.91 14.83 13.39
CA ILE A 159 -10.84 15.77 14.52
C ILE A 159 -12.20 16.47 14.73
N LYS A 160 -12.85 16.91 13.65
CA LYS A 160 -14.17 17.55 13.73
C LYS A 160 -15.26 16.60 14.19
N ILE A 161 -15.28 15.35 13.71
CA ILE A 161 -16.24 14.33 14.14
C ILE A 161 -16.00 13.98 15.61
N GLU A 162 -14.76 13.80 16.04
CA GLU A 162 -14.42 13.49 17.42
C GLU A 162 -14.81 14.64 18.36
N GLY A 163 -14.53 15.89 17.98
CA GLY A 163 -14.97 17.08 18.70
C GLY A 163 -16.49 17.19 18.77
N LEU A 164 -17.21 16.95 17.66
CA LEU A 164 -18.67 16.92 17.63
C LEU A 164 -19.25 15.77 18.47
N LEU A 165 -18.63 14.58 18.47
CA LEU A 165 -19.07 13.43 19.24
C LEU A 165 -18.87 13.66 20.75
N LYS A 166 -17.70 14.17 21.13
CA LYS A 166 -17.38 14.56 22.52
C LYS A 166 -18.32 15.69 22.99
N GLY A 167 -18.58 16.68 22.15
CA GLY A 167 -19.54 17.74 22.41
C GLY A 167 -20.99 17.23 22.50
N ALA A 168 -21.40 16.34 21.62
CA ALA A 168 -22.73 15.75 21.64
C ALA A 168 -22.95 14.86 22.87
N SER A 169 -21.93 14.10 23.30
CA SER A 169 -22.01 13.24 24.50
C SER A 169 -22.17 14.06 25.78
N THR A 170 -21.42 15.15 25.93
CA THR A 170 -21.53 16.06 27.09
C THR A 170 -22.86 16.81 27.10
N VAL A 171 -23.34 17.27 25.93
CA VAL A 171 -24.68 17.86 25.77
C VAL A 171 -25.77 16.83 26.08
N ALA A 172 -25.62 15.58 25.64
CA ALA A 172 -26.56 14.50 25.95
C ALA A 172 -26.60 14.19 27.44
N LEU A 173 -25.44 14.17 28.12
CA LEU A 173 -25.36 13.98 29.56
C LEU A 173 -26.03 15.12 30.33
N ALA A 174 -25.74 16.39 29.98
CA ALA A 174 -26.39 17.55 30.57
C ALA A 174 -27.90 17.55 30.34
N LYS A 175 -28.35 17.14 29.14
CA LYS A 175 -29.78 16.99 28.82
C LYS A 175 -30.43 15.89 29.66
N ALA A 176 -29.79 14.74 29.82
CA ALA A 176 -30.31 13.66 30.67
C ALA A 176 -30.47 14.11 32.13
N PHE A 177 -29.47 14.81 32.69
CA PHE A 177 -29.58 15.37 34.05
C PHE A 177 -30.68 16.42 34.17
N LYS A 178 -30.85 17.26 33.15
CA LYS A 178 -31.96 18.22 33.08
C LYS A 178 -33.33 17.53 33.06
N ASP A 179 -33.50 16.51 32.21
CA ASP A 179 -34.76 15.78 32.09
C ASP A 179 -35.12 15.09 33.42
N HIS A 180 -34.13 14.50 34.10
CA HIS A 180 -34.30 13.95 35.45
C HIS A 180 -34.67 15.04 36.47
N LYS A 181 -33.96 16.17 36.51
CA LYS A 181 -34.29 17.31 37.38
C LYS A 181 -35.73 17.79 37.17
N ASP A 182 -36.16 17.93 35.92
CA ASP A 182 -37.50 18.39 35.58
C ASP A 182 -38.57 17.36 35.96
N SER A 183 -38.28 16.06 35.85
CA SER A 183 -39.15 14.99 36.36
C SER A 183 -39.38 15.10 37.88
N PHE A 184 -38.33 15.35 38.65
CA PHE A 184 -38.43 15.52 40.10
C PHE A 184 -39.10 16.83 40.49
N HIS A 185 -38.92 17.89 39.69
CA HIS A 185 -39.65 19.14 39.89
C HIS A 185 -41.16 18.94 39.74
N LYS A 186 -41.61 18.26 38.68
CA LYS A 186 -43.03 17.89 38.49
C LYS A 186 -43.54 17.04 39.64
N MET A 187 -42.77 16.03 40.06
CA MET A 187 -43.11 15.17 41.19
C MET A 187 -43.23 15.97 42.50
N ASN A 188 -42.33 16.92 42.75
CA ASN A 188 -42.36 17.81 43.91
C ASN A 188 -43.62 18.70 43.91
N ILE A 189 -44.05 19.21 42.75
CA ILE A 189 -45.32 19.95 42.61
C ILE A 189 -46.51 19.06 42.97
N VAL A 190 -46.54 17.82 42.46
CA VAL A 190 -47.62 16.85 42.75
C VAL A 190 -47.70 16.58 44.26
N TRP A 191 -46.59 16.24 44.92
CA TRP A 191 -46.59 15.99 46.37
C TRP A 191 -46.89 17.23 47.20
N SER A 192 -46.50 18.41 46.72
CA SER A 192 -46.89 19.68 47.34
C SER A 192 -48.41 19.90 47.25
N ALA A 193 -49.01 19.60 46.10
CA ALA A 193 -50.46 19.69 45.92
C ALA A 193 -51.20 18.66 46.79
N VAL A 194 -50.73 17.41 46.84
CA VAL A 194 -51.28 16.36 47.71
C VAL A 194 -51.24 16.78 49.19
N PHE A 195 -50.16 17.42 49.63
CA PHE A 195 -50.04 17.95 50.99
C PHE A 195 -51.02 19.10 51.27
N ILE A 196 -51.22 20.01 50.31
CA ILE A 196 -52.21 21.09 50.46
C ILE A 196 -53.63 20.52 50.49
N ILE A 197 -53.94 19.54 49.62
CA ILE A 197 -55.23 18.86 49.59
C ILE A 197 -55.47 18.10 50.89
N SER A 198 -54.45 17.47 51.48
CA SER A 198 -54.62 16.77 52.76
C SER A 198 -54.94 17.72 53.90
N ILE A 199 -54.31 18.90 53.96
CA ILE A 199 -54.66 19.96 54.92
C ILE A 199 -56.10 20.45 54.70
N LEU A 200 -56.48 20.73 53.46
CA LEU A 200 -57.84 21.16 53.13
C LEU A 200 -58.89 20.09 53.45
N ALA A 201 -58.59 18.82 53.21
CA ALA A 201 -59.44 17.70 53.59
C ALA A 201 -59.60 17.61 55.11
N MET A 202 -58.52 17.80 55.87
CA MET A 202 -58.55 17.82 57.33
C MET A 202 -59.39 18.99 57.87
N MET A 203 -59.25 20.17 57.26
CA MET A 203 -60.07 21.35 57.57
C MET A 203 -61.56 21.12 57.21
N GLY A 204 -61.83 20.51 56.05
CA GLY A 204 -63.18 20.17 55.60
C GLY A 204 -63.87 19.15 56.50
N LEU A 205 -63.16 18.13 56.98
CA LEU A 205 -63.67 17.18 57.97
C LEU A 205 -64.01 17.83 59.30
N SER A 206 -63.18 18.78 59.75
CA SER A 206 -63.44 19.53 60.97
C SER A 206 -64.71 20.37 60.85
N ILE A 207 -64.89 21.06 59.72
CA ILE A 207 -66.11 21.84 59.44
C ILE A 207 -67.34 20.92 59.33
N PHE A 208 -67.20 19.77 58.66
CA PHE A 208 -68.26 18.77 58.55
C PHE A 208 -68.67 18.24 59.93
N ALA A 209 -67.72 17.83 60.76
CA ALA A 209 -67.99 17.40 62.13
C ALA A 209 -68.70 18.48 62.95
N PHE A 210 -68.33 19.75 62.78
CA PHE A 210 -68.95 20.89 63.45
C PHE A 210 -70.41 21.13 63.04
N ILE A 211 -70.74 20.98 61.76
CA ILE A 211 -72.11 21.12 61.23
C ILE A 211 -73.01 19.99 61.75
N TYR A 212 -72.51 18.75 61.77
CA TYR A 212 -73.28 17.60 62.24
C TYR A 212 -73.51 17.60 63.75
N ALA A 213 -72.58 18.16 64.52
CA ALA A 213 -72.69 18.32 65.97
C ALA A 213 -73.59 19.50 66.40
N LYS A 214 -74.33 20.14 65.48
CA LYS A 214 -75.25 21.26 65.76
C LYS A 214 -74.67 22.36 66.65
N PHE A 215 -73.37 22.65 66.52
CA PHE A 215 -72.66 23.66 67.31
C PHE A 215 -72.51 23.35 68.82
N GLU A 216 -72.82 22.14 69.28
CA GLU A 216 -72.58 21.70 70.65
C GLU A 216 -71.21 21.02 70.79
N PHE A 217 -70.35 21.60 71.64
CA PHE A 217 -69.00 21.09 71.86
C PHE A 217 -68.96 19.66 72.43
N ASP A 218 -69.98 19.27 73.20
CA ASP A 218 -70.05 17.95 73.84
C ASP A 218 -70.44 16.83 72.86
N GLU A 219 -71.00 17.15 71.70
CA GLU A 219 -71.28 16.16 70.65
C GLU A 219 -70.12 16.05 69.65
N MET A 220 -69.32 17.11 69.51
CA MET A 220 -68.23 17.21 68.54
C MET A 220 -67.16 16.11 68.71
N TRP A 221 -66.86 15.70 69.94
CA TRP A 221 -65.85 14.67 70.20
C TRP A 221 -66.31 13.28 69.71
N LYS A 222 -67.60 12.96 69.79
CA LYS A 222 -68.16 11.68 69.33
C LYS A 222 -68.02 11.52 67.82
N TYR A 223 -68.33 12.58 67.08
CA TYR A 223 -68.18 12.61 65.62
C TYR A 223 -66.72 12.61 65.17
N THR A 224 -65.85 13.31 65.90
CA THR A 224 -64.40 13.31 65.61
C THR A 224 -63.77 11.93 65.85
N LEU A 225 -64.17 11.24 66.93
CA LEU A 225 -63.69 9.90 67.26
C LEU A 225 -64.26 8.82 66.32
N GLY A 226 -65.50 8.99 65.84
CA GLY A 226 -66.10 8.11 64.82
C GLY A 226 -65.39 8.18 63.46
N ASN A 227 -64.83 9.34 63.12
CA ASN A 227 -64.09 9.57 61.87
C ASN A 227 -62.57 9.33 62.01
N LEU A 228 -62.12 8.76 63.12
CA LEU A 228 -60.71 8.54 63.43
C LEU A 228 -59.95 7.71 62.37
N PRO A 229 -60.52 6.67 61.74
CA PRO A 229 -59.84 5.97 60.63
C PRO A 229 -59.57 6.88 59.44
N PHE A 230 -60.49 7.80 59.13
CA PHE A 230 -60.34 8.74 58.02
C PHE A 230 -59.36 9.87 58.36
N LEU A 231 -59.41 10.42 59.58
CA LEU A 231 -58.44 11.38 60.08
C LEU A 231 -57.02 10.78 60.12
N GLY A 232 -56.89 9.55 60.60
CA GLY A 232 -55.62 8.82 60.60
C GLY A 232 -55.07 8.62 59.19
N GLY A 233 -55.92 8.27 58.22
CA GLY A 233 -55.54 8.16 56.81
C GLY A 233 -55.06 9.49 56.22
N VAL A 234 -55.74 10.60 56.50
CA VAL A 234 -55.36 11.94 56.02
C VAL A 234 -54.05 12.42 56.66
N VAL A 235 -53.86 12.21 57.97
CA VAL A 235 -52.62 12.54 58.68
C VAL A 235 -51.45 11.70 58.17
N TRP A 236 -51.65 10.40 57.99
CA TRP A 236 -50.64 9.51 57.41
C TRP A 236 -50.23 9.97 56.01
N LEU A 237 -51.22 10.29 55.16
CA LEU A 237 -50.98 10.80 53.80
C LEU A 237 -50.24 12.14 53.84
N ALA A 238 -50.55 13.04 54.77
CA ALA A 238 -49.85 14.32 54.94
C ALA A 238 -48.37 14.12 55.35
N ILE A 239 -48.10 13.22 56.30
CA ILE A 239 -46.72 12.90 56.74
C ILE A 239 -45.94 12.25 55.59
N TYR A 240 -46.56 11.29 54.89
CA TYR A 240 -45.96 10.62 53.75
C TYR A 240 -45.65 11.58 52.60
N ALA A 241 -46.62 12.44 52.23
CA ALA A 241 -46.44 13.46 51.21
C ALA A 241 -45.34 14.47 51.58
N SER A 242 -45.24 14.86 52.86
CA SER A 242 -44.17 15.73 53.36
C SER A 242 -42.78 15.08 53.23
N LYS A 243 -42.64 13.81 53.63
CA LYS A 243 -41.39 13.04 53.51
C LYS A 243 -40.98 12.89 52.04
N GLN A 244 -41.91 12.46 51.18
CA GLN A 244 -41.67 12.28 49.76
C GLN A 244 -41.31 13.60 49.05
N ARG A 245 -41.95 14.71 49.42
CA ARG A 245 -41.61 16.05 48.94
C ARG A 245 -40.17 16.43 49.27
N SER A 246 -39.74 16.19 50.52
CA SER A 246 -38.37 16.48 50.97
C SER A 246 -37.33 15.67 50.18
N GLN A 247 -37.56 14.37 50.01
CA GLN A 247 -36.70 13.48 49.24
C GLN A 247 -36.58 13.91 47.77
N ASN A 248 -37.71 14.22 47.11
CA ASN A 248 -37.71 14.68 45.73
C ASN A 248 -36.99 16.02 45.56
N LYS A 249 -37.11 16.95 46.52
CA LYS A 249 -36.41 18.23 46.48
C LYS A 249 -34.88 18.05 46.57
N ARG A 250 -34.42 17.12 47.40
CA ARG A 250 -33.00 16.77 47.49
C ARG A 250 -32.48 16.17 46.18
N LEU A 251 -33.18 15.18 45.64
CA LEU A 251 -32.84 14.59 44.34
C LEU A 251 -32.81 15.65 43.24
N GLN A 252 -33.79 16.56 43.22
CA GLN A 252 -33.82 17.68 42.28
C GLN A 252 -32.55 18.56 42.39
N GLN A 253 -32.09 18.88 43.60
CA GLN A 253 -30.87 19.67 43.81
C GLN A 253 -29.62 18.91 43.37
N GLU A 254 -29.54 17.61 43.63
CA GLU A 254 -28.42 16.78 43.21
C GLU A 254 -28.34 16.67 41.67
N TYR A 255 -29.46 16.44 40.98
CA TYR A 255 -29.49 16.43 39.51
C TYR A 255 -29.26 17.82 38.90
N ALA A 256 -29.69 18.90 39.56
CA ALA A 256 -29.35 20.26 39.14
C ALA A 256 -27.85 20.52 39.21
N PHE A 257 -27.20 20.10 40.30
CA PHE A 257 -25.76 20.18 40.43
C PHE A 257 -25.03 19.35 39.37
N LYS A 258 -25.49 18.11 39.10
CA LYS A 258 -24.94 17.25 38.03
C LYS A 258 -25.08 17.89 36.64
N GLU A 259 -26.22 18.52 36.35
CA GLU A 259 -26.45 19.27 35.10
C GLU A 259 -25.49 20.46 34.97
N ASP A 260 -25.33 21.26 36.02
CA ASP A 260 -24.46 22.44 36.00
C ASP A 260 -22.99 22.06 35.84
N VAL A 261 -22.53 21.01 36.53
CA VAL A 261 -21.16 20.46 36.36
C VAL A 261 -20.94 19.97 34.93
N ALA A 262 -21.91 19.27 34.34
CA ALA A 262 -21.80 18.80 32.95
C ALA A 262 -21.73 19.96 31.92
N LYS A 263 -22.49 21.05 32.14
CA LYS A 263 -22.42 22.26 31.31
C LYS A 263 -21.10 23.00 31.45
N ILE A 264 -20.62 23.14 32.69
CA ILE A 264 -19.33 23.76 33.00
C ILE A 264 -18.20 22.96 32.35
N TYR A 265 -18.24 21.62 32.42
CA TYR A 265 -17.29 20.75 31.72
C TYR A 265 -17.28 21.02 30.21
N TYR A 266 -18.45 21.14 29.57
CA TYR A 266 -18.52 21.45 28.14
C TYR A 266 -17.91 22.82 27.80
N GLY A 267 -18.20 23.86 28.60
CA GLY A 267 -17.62 25.19 28.43
C GLY A 267 -16.10 25.21 28.63
N LEU A 268 -15.63 24.63 29.75
CA LEU A 268 -14.21 24.55 30.08
C LEU A 268 -13.43 23.70 29.08
N LYS A 269 -14.01 22.61 28.58
CA LYS A 269 -13.36 21.78 27.56
C LYS A 269 -13.09 22.55 26.27
N LYS A 270 -14.03 23.41 25.87
CA LYS A 270 -13.86 24.29 24.72
C LYS A 270 -12.72 25.29 24.95
N GLU A 271 -12.64 25.89 26.14
CA GLU A 271 -11.56 26.81 26.52
C GLU A 271 -10.20 26.09 26.62
N ILE A 272 -10.17 24.85 27.12
CA ILE A 272 -8.95 24.02 27.18
C ILE A 272 -8.46 23.63 25.78
N GLU A 273 -9.37 23.29 24.86
CA GLU A 273 -9.03 23.04 23.45
C GLU A 273 -8.47 24.30 22.76
N GLU A 274 -8.94 25.50 23.15
CA GLU A 274 -8.41 26.78 22.68
C GLU A 274 -7.04 27.14 23.30
N LEU A 275 -6.73 26.64 24.50
CA LEU A 275 -5.44 26.85 25.21
C LEU A 275 -4.31 25.92 24.74
N GLY A 276 -4.60 24.89 23.95
CA GLY A 276 -3.61 23.94 23.41
C GLY A 276 -2.88 23.10 24.46
N ASP A 277 -1.71 22.55 24.10
CA ASP A 277 -0.87 21.66 24.95
C ASP A 277 -0.06 22.41 26.03
N SER A 278 -0.62 23.50 26.57
CA SER A 278 -0.02 24.18 27.71
C SER A 278 -0.04 23.24 28.93
N PRO A 279 1.03 23.19 29.74
CA PRO A 279 1.03 22.44 31.01
C PRO A 279 -0.09 22.88 31.97
N LEU A 280 -0.59 24.12 31.81
CA LEU A 280 -1.75 24.62 32.54
C LEU A 280 -3.07 23.99 32.04
N GLY A 281 -3.21 23.81 30.73
CA GLY A 281 -4.39 23.23 30.08
C GLY A 281 -4.58 21.75 30.42
N GLN A 282 -3.49 20.97 30.42
CA GLN A 282 -3.51 19.56 30.83
C GLN A 282 -3.92 19.39 32.30
N LYS A 283 -3.33 20.17 33.21
CA LYS A 283 -3.67 20.15 34.64
C LYS A 283 -5.13 20.57 34.91
N LEU A 284 -5.63 21.56 34.16
CA LEU A 284 -7.02 21.98 34.26
C LEU A 284 -7.97 20.88 33.76
N ASN A 285 -7.65 20.24 32.63
CA ASN A 285 -8.43 19.14 32.08
C ASN A 285 -8.52 17.94 33.02
N GLU A 286 -7.39 17.52 33.60
CA GLU A 286 -7.35 16.45 34.60
C GLU A 286 -8.25 16.77 35.80
N ARG A 287 -8.15 17.99 36.34
CA ARG A 287 -8.95 18.40 37.50
C ARG A 287 -10.44 18.48 37.17
N VAL A 288 -10.79 18.97 35.99
CA VAL A 288 -12.17 19.09 35.51
C VAL A 288 -12.78 17.71 35.24
N LEU A 289 -12.00 16.78 34.70
CA LEU A 289 -12.41 15.40 34.48
C LEU A 289 -12.57 14.64 35.81
N GLU A 290 -11.65 14.84 36.76
CA GLU A 290 -11.73 14.29 38.12
C GLU A 290 -13.04 14.69 38.80
N VAL A 291 -13.37 16.00 38.78
CA VAL A 291 -14.63 16.51 39.34
C VAL A 291 -15.84 15.94 38.61
N LEU A 292 -15.81 15.82 37.28
CA LEU A 292 -16.93 15.22 36.53
C LEU A 292 -17.13 13.74 36.92
N VAL A 293 -16.05 12.96 37.01
CA VAL A 293 -16.11 11.54 37.39
C VAL A 293 -16.62 11.39 38.84
N GLU A 294 -16.14 12.23 39.75
CA GLU A 294 -16.61 12.27 41.13
C GLU A 294 -18.14 12.54 41.18
N VAL A 295 -18.60 13.57 40.48
CA VAL A 295 -20.02 13.97 40.45
C VAL A 295 -20.93 12.93 39.80
N VAL A 296 -20.44 12.26 38.74
CA VAL A 296 -21.19 11.18 38.07
C VAL A 296 -21.20 9.90 38.92
N SER A 297 -20.10 9.57 39.60
CA SER A 297 -19.97 8.36 40.42
C SER A 297 -20.72 8.42 41.75
N LEU A 298 -21.02 9.61 42.26
CA LEU A 298 -21.90 9.78 43.43
C LEU A 298 -23.30 9.23 43.14
N ASN A 299 -23.59 8.06 43.72
CA ASN A 299 -24.86 7.38 43.57
C ASN A 299 -25.97 8.12 44.36
N PRO A 300 -27.10 8.49 43.72
CA PRO A 300 -28.24 9.12 44.40
C PRO A 300 -28.79 8.33 45.59
N SER A 301 -28.56 7.01 45.68
CA SER A 301 -29.00 6.21 46.82
C SER A 301 -28.17 6.46 48.09
N GLN A 302 -26.87 6.75 47.95
CA GLN A 302 -25.97 6.93 49.10
C GLN A 302 -26.22 8.27 49.82
N THR A 303 -26.68 9.28 49.10
CA THR A 303 -27.12 10.53 49.71
C THR A 303 -28.43 10.32 50.47
N LEU A 304 -29.39 9.59 49.92
CA LEU A 304 -30.68 9.26 50.55
C LEU A 304 -30.55 8.43 51.84
N GLU A 305 -29.61 7.48 51.90
CA GLU A 305 -29.47 6.50 52.99
C GLU A 305 -28.83 7.08 54.27
N ASN A 306 -28.02 8.14 54.15
CA ASN A 306 -27.29 8.74 55.29
C ASN A 306 -28.13 9.66 56.20
N SER A 307 -29.42 9.88 55.90
CA SER A 307 -30.34 10.63 56.76
C SER A 307 -31.47 9.72 57.25
N SER A 308 -31.20 8.99 58.34
CA SER A 308 -32.16 8.28 59.19
C SER A 308 -33.36 7.64 58.48
N HIS A 309 -33.14 6.56 57.74
CA HIS A 309 -34.19 5.57 57.54
C HIS A 309 -34.20 4.61 58.72
N ASP A 310 -34.91 5.01 59.77
CA ASP A 310 -35.64 4.00 60.52
C ASP A 310 -36.87 3.71 59.64
N ASP A 311 -36.91 2.54 58.99
CA ASP A 311 -38.02 2.08 58.11
C ASP A 311 -39.33 1.82 58.88
N ARG A 312 -39.52 2.54 59.98
CA ARG A 312 -40.71 2.49 60.80
C ARG A 312 -41.75 3.39 60.14
N GLY A 313 -42.90 2.79 59.79
CA GLY A 313 -44.03 3.55 59.24
C GLY A 313 -44.41 4.72 60.16
N PRO A 314 -45.10 5.76 59.65
CA PRO A 314 -45.40 6.99 60.41
C PRO A 314 -46.05 6.75 61.78
N ILE A 315 -46.80 5.65 61.90
CA ILE A 315 -47.46 5.22 63.14
C ILE A 315 -46.44 4.70 64.17
N MET A 316 -45.41 3.96 63.73
CA MET A 316 -44.35 3.44 64.60
C MET A 316 -43.38 4.55 65.05
N GLU A 317 -43.12 5.53 64.19
CA GLU A 317 -42.35 6.72 64.55
C GLU A 317 -43.10 7.59 65.57
N ALA A 318 -44.41 7.80 65.37
CA ALA A 318 -45.27 8.47 66.35
C ALA A 318 -45.38 7.70 67.68
N LEU A 319 -45.50 6.37 67.64
CA LEU A 319 -45.50 5.50 68.82
C LEU A 319 -44.17 5.54 69.57
N HIS A 320 -43.04 5.62 68.87
CA HIS A 320 -41.72 5.74 69.48
C HIS A 320 -41.53 7.10 70.15
N ILE A 321 -41.90 8.18 69.48
CA ILE A 321 -41.85 9.55 70.04
C ILE A 321 -42.77 9.65 71.28
N LEU A 322 -43.94 9.01 71.25
CA LEU A 322 -44.84 8.93 72.40
C LEU A 322 -44.24 8.07 73.52
N LYS A 323 -43.66 6.91 73.20
CA LYS A 323 -43.00 6.02 74.16
C LYS A 323 -41.81 6.70 74.83
N ASP A 324 -40.98 7.41 74.07
CA ASP A 324 -39.83 8.17 74.57
C ASP A 324 -40.29 9.30 75.50
N LYS A 325 -41.31 10.08 75.11
CA LYS A 325 -41.90 11.12 75.98
C LYS A 325 -42.56 10.58 77.25
N ILE A 326 -43.14 9.38 77.19
CA ILE A 326 -43.74 8.73 78.36
C ILE A 326 -42.63 8.22 79.30
N ASN A 327 -41.54 7.67 78.77
CA ASN A 327 -40.38 7.27 79.56
C ASN A 327 -39.66 8.46 80.21
N GLU A 328 -39.58 9.60 79.52
CA GLU A 328 -38.93 10.81 80.05
C GLU A 328 -39.73 11.44 81.22
N LYS A 329 -41.07 11.30 81.22
CA LYS A 329 -41.94 11.75 82.32
C LYS A 329 -41.97 10.84 83.55
N GLN A 330 -41.40 9.63 83.49
CA GLN A 330 -41.38 8.68 84.61
C GLN A 330 -40.13 8.79 85.50
N VAL A 331 -39.22 9.74 85.26
CA VAL A 331 -38.16 10.07 86.23
C VAL A 331 -38.78 10.93 87.34
N PRO A 332 -38.99 10.41 88.57
CA PRO A 332 -39.66 11.16 89.62
C PRO A 332 -38.74 12.24 90.17
N LEU A 333 -39.35 13.39 90.48
CA LEU A 333 -38.83 14.36 91.43
C LEU A 333 -38.39 13.63 92.71
N ASN A 334 -37.11 13.68 93.05
CA ASN A 334 -36.66 13.37 94.41
C ASN A 334 -36.84 14.63 95.27
N PRO A 335 -37.52 14.57 96.43
CA PRO A 335 -37.74 15.74 97.27
C PRO A 335 -36.57 15.95 98.24
N LYS A 336 -36.18 17.24 98.34
CA LYS A 336 -35.29 17.89 99.33
C LYS A 336 -33.83 17.50 99.35
#